data_AF-A0A0D5C3T0-F1
#
_entry.id   AF-A0A0D5C3T0-F1
#
_cell.length_a   1.000
_cell.length_b   1.000
_cell.length_c   1.000
_cell.angle_alpha   90.00
_cell.angle_beta   90.00
_cell.angle_gamma   90.00
#
_symmetry.space_group_name_H-M   'P 1'
#
loop_
_entity.id
_entity.type
_entity.pdbx_description
1 polymer ?
#
loop_
_entity_poly.entity_id
_entity_poly.type
_entity_poly.pdbx_seq_one_letter_code
_entity_poly.pdbx_strand_id
1 'polypeptide(L)' 'MNEQEQLMDNLLNVDLEIIDVVRELSQTNWDSNSLKAQVGDLLKIRDEMVQKLMSAKGDDHQCGCGQEHSHE' A
#
# COMPACT_ATOMS: atom_id res chain seq x y z
N MET A 1 -1.01 -6.17 -19.44
CA MET A 1 -0.99 -5.82 -18.01
C MET A 1 -1.97 -6.76 -17.33
N ASN A 2 -1.46 -7.65 -16.48
CA ASN A 2 -2.29 -8.60 -15.72
C ASN A 2 -3.05 -7.86 -14.61
N GLU A 3 -4.14 -8.46 -14.11
CA GLU A 3 -4.92 -7.94 -12.98
C GLU A 3 -4.05 -7.72 -11.73
N GLN A 4 -3.09 -8.62 -11.47
CA GLN A 4 -2.10 -8.43 -10.39
C GLN A 4 -1.19 -7.21 -10.61
N GLU A 5 -0.73 -6.96 -11.85
CA GLU A 5 0.09 -5.78 -12.15
C GLU A 5 -0.72 -4.50 -11.98
N GLN A 6 -1.98 -4.48 -12.44
CA GLN A 6 -2.88 -3.35 -12.24
C GLN A 6 -3.15 -3.08 -10.76
N LEU A 7 -3.33 -4.13 -9.95
CA LEU A 7 -3.50 -3.99 -8.50
C LEU A 7 -2.24 -3.44 -7.83
N MET A 8 -1.05 -3.85 -8.26
CA MET A 8 0.22 -3.30 -7.76
C MET A 8 0.40 -1.83 -8.16
N ASP A 9 0.09 -1.46 -9.39
CA ASP A 9 0.17 -0.08 -9.87
C ASP A 9 -0.81 0.83 -9.09
N ASN A 10 -2.04 0.35 -8.88
CA ASN A 10 -3.04 1.08 -8.10
C ASN A 10 -2.63 1.22 -6.62
N LEU A 11 -2.03 0.17 -6.05
CA LEU A 11 -1.51 0.21 -4.68
C LEU A 11 -0.38 1.25 -4.54
N LEU A 12 0.54 1.29 -5.50
CA LEU A 12 1.61 2.29 -5.53
C LEU A 12 1.04 3.72 -5.62
N ASN A 13 0.00 3.93 -6.44
CA ASN A 13 -0.65 5.23 -6.55
C ASN A 13 -1.25 5.69 -5.22
N VAL A 14 -1.96 4.80 -4.52
CA VAL A 14 -2.53 5.10 -3.20
C VAL A 14 -1.42 5.38 -2.18
N ASP A 15 -0.34 4.59 -2.18
CA ASP A 15 0.80 4.80 -1.29
C ASP A 15 1.46 6.17 -1.52
N LEU A 16 1.62 6.60 -2.78
CA LEU A 16 2.15 7.92 -3.12
C LEU A 16 1.20 9.04 -2.68
N GLU A 17 -0.11 8.87 -2.84
CA GLU A 17 -1.11 9.84 -2.37
C GLU A 17 -1.08 9.99 -0.84
N ILE A 18 -0.97 8.87 -0.10
CA ILE A 18 -0.79 8.91 1.36
C ILE A 18 0.45 9.71 1.72
N ILE A 19 1.57 9.46 1.05
CA ILE A 19 2.84 10.17 1.30
C ILE A 19 2.66 11.68 1.07
N ASP A 20 1.94 12.09 0.04
CA ASP A 20 1.74 13.51 -0.26
C ASP A 20 0.85 14.19 0.79
N VAL A 21 -0.23 13.54 1.25
CA VAL A 21 -1.07 14.09 2.33
C VAL A 21 -0.30 14.16 3.64
N VAL A 22 0.52 13.14 3.96
CA VAL A 22 1.40 13.14 5.14
C VAL A 22 2.46 14.24 5.05
N ARG A 23 3.04 14.47 3.87
CA ARG A 23 3.97 15.59 3.63
C ARG A 23 3.26 16.93 3.85
N GLU A 24 2.03 17.10 3.37
CA GLU A 24 1.25 18.32 3.59
C GLU A 24 0.96 18.55 5.07
N LEU A 25 0.54 17.51 5.80
CA LEU A 25 0.39 17.55 7.27
C LEU A 25 1.66 18.01 7.96
N SER A 26 2.82 17.50 7.51
CA SER A 26 4.12 17.83 8.09
C SER A 26 4.56 19.27 7.85
N GLN A 27 4.15 19.87 6.72
CA GLN A 27 4.54 21.23 6.34
C GLN A 27 3.60 22.30 6.87
N THR A 28 2.31 21.97 7.03
CA THR A 28 1.28 22.93 7.41
C THR A 28 1.03 22.89 8.91
N ASN A 29 0.30 21.88 9.36
CA ASN A 29 -0.05 21.63 10.75
C ASN A 29 -0.49 20.17 10.90
N TRP A 30 0.23 19.42 11.74
CA TRP A 30 -0.12 18.05 12.06
C TRP A 30 -1.51 17.90 12.67
N ASP A 31 -2.14 18.95 13.20
CA ASP A 31 -3.47 18.93 13.81
C ASP A 31 -4.63 19.19 12.86
N SER A 32 -4.38 19.25 11.55
CA SER A 32 -5.46 19.31 10.58
C SER A 32 -6.32 18.04 10.60
N ASN A 33 -7.51 18.14 11.19
CA ASN A 33 -8.45 17.01 11.27
C ASN A 33 -8.91 16.52 9.90
N SER A 34 -9.00 17.40 8.90
CA SER A 34 -9.37 17.02 7.53
C SER A 34 -8.29 16.16 6.88
N LEU A 35 -7.02 16.58 6.98
CA LEU A 35 -5.90 15.82 6.41
C LEU A 35 -5.69 14.50 7.16
N LYS A 36 -5.85 14.48 8.50
CA LYS A 36 -5.84 13.22 9.28
C LYS A 36 -6.94 12.26 8.82
N ALA A 37 -8.15 12.76 8.59
CA ALA A 37 -9.26 11.94 8.09
C ALA A 37 -8.95 11.40 6.68
N GLN A 38 -8.41 12.23 5.80
CA GLN A 38 -7.99 11.83 4.45
C GLN A 38 -6.94 10.72 4.47
N VAL A 39 -5.90 10.83 5.31
CA VAL A 39 -4.93 9.74 5.50
C VAL A 39 -5.63 8.46 5.97
N GLY A 40 -6.55 8.56 6.92
CA GLY A 40 -7.31 7.41 7.42
C GLY A 40 -8.14 6.72 6.34
N ASP A 41 -8.77 7.48 5.45
CA ASP A 41 -9.57 6.92 4.36
C ASP A 41 -8.70 6.30 3.27
N LEU A 42 -7.56 6.92 2.93
CA LEU A 42 -6.58 6.33 2.01
C LEU A 42 -5.97 5.03 2.55
N LEU A 43 -5.68 4.96 3.85
CA LEU A 43 -5.20 3.73 4.49
C LEU A 43 -6.21 2.58 4.40
N LYS A 44 -7.52 2.86 4.53
CA LYS A 44 -8.56 1.83 4.33
C LYS A 44 -8.55 1.31 2.90
N ILE A 45 -8.47 2.20 1.91
CA ILE A 45 -8.40 1.82 0.49
C ILE A 45 -7.17 0.95 0.24
N ARG A 46 -6.01 1.35 0.78
CA ARG A 46 -4.77 0.58 0.71
C ARG A 46 -4.94 -0.82 1.29
N ASP A 47 -5.54 -0.94 2.47
CA ASP A 47 -5.77 -2.23 3.13
C ASP A 47 -6.68 -3.15 2.31
N GLU A 48 -7.76 -2.61 1.73
CA GLU A 48 -8.65 -3.36 0.82
C GLU A 48 -7.92 -3.84 -0.44
N MET A 49 -7.04 -3.01 -1.01
CA MET A 49 -6.23 -3.39 -2.18
C MET A 49 -5.20 -4.48 -1.83
N VAL A 50 -4.55 -4.38 -0.67
CA VAL A 50 -3.64 -5.42 -0.18
C VAL A 50 -4.39 -6.74 0.04
N GLN A 51 -5.59 -6.72 0.62
CA GLN A 51 -6.40 -7.93 0.80
C GLN A 51 -6.76 -8.58 -0.55
N LYS A 52 -7.11 -7.79 -1.57
CA LYS A 52 -7.36 -8.29 -2.92
C LYS A 52 -6.09 -8.89 -3.54
N LEU A 53 -4.95 -8.21 -3.40
CA LEU A 53 -3.67 -8.71 -3.89
C LEU A 53 -3.27 -10.03 -3.22
N MET A 54 -3.44 -10.13 -1.90
CA MET A 54 -3.14 -11.35 -1.13
C MET A 54 -4.08 -12.50 -1.50
N SER A 55 -5.36 -12.21 -1.73
CA SER A 55 -6.33 -13.20 -2.20
C SER A 55 -6.02 -13.67 -3.63
N ALA A 56 -5.60 -12.77 -4.51
CA ALA A 56 -5.17 -13.08 -5.87
C ALA A 56 -3.83 -13.84 -5.92
N LYS A 57 -3.03 -13.80 -4.86
CA LYS A 57 -1.82 -14.63 -4.67
C LYS A 57 -2.13 -16.00 -4.04
N GLY A 58 -3.36 -16.23 -3.59
CA GLY A 58 -3.77 -17.39 -2.78
C GLY A 58 -3.78 -18.76 -3.47
N ASP A 59 -3.58 -18.84 -4.79
CA ASP A 59 -3.33 -20.12 -5.49
C ASP A 59 -1.83 -20.48 -5.60
N ASP A 60 -0.92 -19.56 -5.28
CA ASP A 60 0.51 -19.83 -5.22
C ASP A 60 1.00 -19.77 -3.77
N HIS A 61 0.97 -20.94 -3.11
CA HIS A 61 1.56 -21.22 -1.79
C HIS A 61 3.11 -21.07 -1.75
N GLN A 62 3.68 -20.08 -2.45
CA GLN A 62 5.11 -19.87 -2.54
C GLN A 62 5.49 -18.37 -2.48
N CYS A 63 5.10 -17.64 -1.42
CA CYS A 63 6.06 -16.63 -0.90
C CYS A 63 7.13 -17.43 -0.17
N GLY A 64 8.15 -17.88 -0.92
CA GLY A 64 9.36 -18.53 -0.41
C GLY A 64 10.25 -17.54 0.34
N CYS A 65 9.66 -16.76 1.23
CA CYS A 65 10.26 -15.66 1.96
C CYS A 65 10.98 -16.20 3.22
N GLY A 66 11.67 -17.34 3.06
CA GLY A 66 12.31 -18.12 4.10
C GLY A 66 13.41 -19.08 3.61
N GLN A 67 13.95 -18.89 2.40
CA GLN A 67 15.22 -19.53 2.04
C GLN A 67 16.35 -18.51 2.27
N GLU A 68 17.23 -18.87 3.20
CA GLU A 68 18.50 -18.20 3.46
C GLU A 68 19.22 -17.86 2.16
N HIS A 69 19.47 -16.57 1.93
CA HIS A 69 20.45 -16.13 0.96
C HIS A 69 21.85 -16.48 1.47
N SER A 70 22.24 -17.75 1.38
CA SER A 70 23.65 -18.14 1.39
C SER A 70 24.21 -17.81 0.01
N HIS A 71 24.85 -16.65 -0.09
CA HIS A 71 25.72 -16.30 -1.22
C HIS A 71 27.01 -17.12 -1.11
N GLU A 72 27.25 -18.00 -2.07
CA GLU A 72 28.61 -18.32 -2.53
C GLU A 72 29.07 -17.28 -3.56
#